data_AF-A0A971FEI1-F1
#
_entry.id   AF-A0A971FEI1-F1
#
_cell.length_a   1.000
_cell.length_b   1.000
_cell.length_c   1.000
_cell.angle_alpha   90.00
_cell.angle_beta   90.00
_cell.angle_gamma   90.00
#
_symmetry.space_group_name_H-M   'P 1'
#
loop_
_entity.id
_entity.type
_entity.pdbx_description
1 polymer ?
#
loop_
_entity_poly.entity_id
_entity_poly.type
_entity_poly.pdbx_seq_one_letter_code
_entity_poly.pdbx_strand_id
1 'polypeptide(L)' 'MRIGFHTDAFNSACWDFGKCVQWAHSQGVGRIECGLIDGVSWIHGLGYQPHVALYEDPLLLRGTLKELNIPEETGL' A
#
# COMPACT_ATOMS: atom_id res chain seq x y z
N MET A 1 3.50 -22.26 -0.66
CA MET A 1 4.43 -21.17 -0.29
C MET A 1 3.59 -19.91 -0.05
N ARG A 2 3.89 -19.10 0.98
CA ARG A 2 3.21 -17.82 1.23
C ARG A 2 4.25 -16.71 1.09
N ILE A 3 4.08 -15.82 0.13
CA ILE A 3 4.97 -14.68 -0.13
C ILE A 3 4.20 -13.39 0.16
N GLY A 4 4.89 -12.42 0.75
CA GLY A 4 4.41 -11.05 0.91
C GLY A 4 5.55 -10.06 0.71
N PHE A 5 5.22 -8.78 0.79
CA PHE A 5 6.20 -7.69 0.67
C PHE A 5 5.79 -6.49 1.54
N HIS A 6 6.77 -5.64 1.83
CA HIS A 6 6.56 -4.33 2.44
C HIS A 6 6.53 -3.26 1.33
N THR A 7 5.55 -2.35 1.34
CA THR A 7 5.38 -1.40 0.21
C THR A 7 6.59 -0.48 -0.01
N ASP A 8 7.34 -0.14 1.04
CA ASP A 8 8.60 0.62 0.94
C ASP A 8 9.69 -0.04 0.07
N ALA A 9 9.56 -1.33 -0.26
CA ALA A 9 10.43 -1.98 -1.26
C ALA A 9 10.33 -1.32 -2.66
N PHE A 10 9.26 -0.56 -2.93
CA PHE A 10 9.03 0.16 -4.19
C PHE A 10 9.47 1.64 -4.16
N ASN A 11 10.12 2.10 -3.09
CA ASN A 11 10.51 3.51 -2.95
C ASN A 11 11.42 3.98 -4.10
N SER A 12 12.38 3.16 -4.53
CA SER A 12 13.26 3.45 -5.68
C SER A 12 12.54 3.41 -7.04
N ALA A 13 11.34 2.83 -7.10
CA ALA A 13 10.52 2.83 -8.29
C ALA A 13 9.66 4.10 -8.44
N CYS A 14 9.65 4.97 -7.40
CA CYS A 14 8.82 6.17 -7.33
C CYS A 14 7.34 5.85 -7.57
N TRP A 15 6.83 4.82 -6.90
CA TRP A 15 5.43 4.40 -7.01
C TRP A 15 4.62 4.95 -5.83
N ASP A 16 3.38 5.31 -6.08
CA ASP A 16 2.39 5.47 -5.02
C ASP A 16 1.93 4.10 -4.47
N PHE A 17 1.17 4.15 -3.38
CA PHE A 17 0.61 2.96 -2.74
C PHE A 17 -0.25 2.15 -3.72
N GLY A 18 -1.16 2.81 -4.45
CA GLY A 18 -2.09 2.16 -5.37
C GLY A 18 -1.39 1.32 -6.43
N LYS A 19 -0.30 1.82 -7.00
CA LYS A 19 0.51 1.10 -7.98
C LYS A 19 1.20 -0.13 -7.39
N CYS A 20 1.62 -0.09 -6.13
CA CYS A 20 2.13 -1.26 -5.42
C CYS A 20 1.05 -2.34 -5.26
N VAL A 21 -0.18 -1.93 -4.91
CA VAL A 21 -1.30 -2.86 -4.75
C VAL A 21 -1.75 -3.46 -6.07
N GLN A 22 -1.79 -2.66 -7.14
CA GLN A 22 -2.06 -3.14 -8.50
C GLN A 22 -1.01 -4.15 -8.97
N TRP A 23 0.27 -3.87 -8.72
CA TRP A 23 1.34 -4.82 -9.01
C TRP A 23 1.14 -6.12 -8.22
N ALA A 24 0.86 -6.04 -6.92
CA ALA A 24 0.62 -7.20 -6.08
C ALA A 24 -0.52 -8.08 -6.61
N HIS A 25 -1.64 -7.45 -6.97
CA HIS A 25 -2.77 -8.12 -7.61
C HIS A 25 -2.36 -8.79 -8.92
N SER A 26 -1.59 -8.12 -9.78
CA SER A 26 -1.10 -8.69 -11.05
C SER A 26 -0.17 -9.91 -10.87
N GLN A 27 0.53 -9.98 -9.73
CA GLN A 27 1.45 -11.07 -9.39
C GLN A 27 0.81 -12.18 -8.53
N GLY A 28 -0.46 -12.04 -8.13
CA GLY A 28 -1.11 -12.97 -7.21
C GLY A 28 -0.52 -12.95 -5.79
N VAL A 29 0.10 -11.83 -5.37
CA VAL A 29 0.70 -11.66 -4.03
C VAL A 29 -0.31 -10.98 -3.12
N GLY A 30 -0.93 -11.76 -2.22
CA GLY A 30 -2.01 -11.26 -1.36
C GLY A 30 -1.59 -10.75 0.02
N ARG A 31 -0.30 -10.85 0.40
CA ARG A 31 0.20 -10.39 1.70
C ARG A 31 0.99 -9.10 1.52
N ILE A 32 0.45 -8.00 2.04
CA ILE A 32 1.04 -6.67 1.91
C ILE A 32 1.20 -6.09 3.31
N GLU A 33 2.42 -5.71 3.66
CA GLU A 33 2.72 -4.87 4.80
C GLU A 33 2.81 -3.42 4.32
N CYS A 34 1.93 -2.56 4.81
CA CYS A 34 1.87 -1.17 4.38
C CYS A 34 2.94 -0.37 5.13
N GLY A 35 3.85 0.27 4.40
CA GLY A 35 4.67 1.34 4.96
C GLY A 35 3.78 2.50 5.37
N LEU A 36 4.06 3.10 6.52
CA LEU A 36 3.27 4.20 7.07
C LEU A 36 4.07 5.49 7.09
N ILE A 37 3.39 6.61 6.88
CA ILE A 37 3.97 7.93 7.10
C ILE A 37 3.09 8.77 8.00
N ASP A 38 3.72 9.39 9.00
CA ASP A 38 3.11 10.39 9.86
C ASP A 38 3.69 11.78 9.53
N GLY A 39 2.81 12.76 9.39
CA GLY A 39 3.16 14.11 8.95
C GLY A 39 3.30 14.30 7.43
N VAL A 40 3.71 15.49 7.04
CA VAL A 40 3.71 15.92 5.62
C VAL A 40 5.02 15.52 4.95
N SER A 41 4.91 14.68 3.92
CA SER A 41 6.00 14.39 2.98
C SER A 41 5.68 14.98 1.62
N TRP A 42 6.55 15.84 1.14
CA TRP A 42 6.40 16.47 -0.17
C TRP A 42 6.39 15.44 -1.31
N ILE A 43 7.29 14.45 -1.23
CA ILE A 43 7.41 13.41 -2.25
C ILE A 43 6.21 12.43 -2.23
N HIS A 44 5.60 12.19 -1.06
CA HIS A 44 4.33 11.47 -0.96
C HIS A 44 3.19 12.25 -1.64
N GLY A 45 3.10 13.57 -1.37
CA GLY A 45 2.09 14.43 -1.99
C GLY A 45 2.17 14.52 -3.52
N LEU A 46 3.31 14.15 -4.11
CA LEU A 46 3.49 14.04 -5.56
C LEU A 46 3.18 12.64 -6.14
N GLY A 47 2.84 11.66 -5.29
CA GLY A 47 2.56 10.28 -5.71
C GLY A 47 3.82 9.43 -5.93
N TYR A 48 4.95 9.78 -5.30
CA TYR A 48 6.23 9.08 -5.49
C TYR A 48 6.68 8.26 -4.27
N GLN A 49 5.84 8.13 -3.25
CA GLN A 49 6.11 7.24 -2.11
C GLN A 49 5.00 6.21 -1.93
N PRO A 50 5.35 4.94 -1.65
CA PRO A 50 4.39 3.84 -1.57
C PRO A 50 3.79 3.69 -0.16
N HIS A 51 3.82 4.75 0.64
CA HIS A 51 3.37 4.73 2.03
C HIS A 51 1.88 5.07 2.10
N VAL A 52 1.20 4.61 3.13
CA VAL A 52 -0.12 5.09 3.54
C VAL A 52 0.10 6.23 4.54
N ALA A 53 -0.53 7.37 4.32
CA ALA A 53 -0.45 8.47 5.27
C ALA A 53 -1.49 8.37 6.38
N LEU A 54 -1.07 8.54 7.63
CA LEU A 54 -1.95 8.39 8.79
C LEU A 54 -3.05 9.45 8.92
N TYR A 55 -2.94 10.55 8.17
CA TYR A 55 -3.95 11.59 8.10
C TYR A 55 -4.98 11.37 6.98
N GLU A 56 -4.81 10.35 6.14
CA GLU A 56 -5.77 9.99 5.10
C GLU A 56 -6.94 9.19 5.67
N ASP A 57 -8.10 9.23 5.01
CA ASP A 57 -9.28 8.49 5.44
C ASP A 57 -9.04 6.97 5.32
N PRO A 58 -9.01 6.22 6.43
CA PRO A 58 -8.75 4.78 6.40
C PRO A 58 -9.84 3.98 5.65
N LEU A 59 -11.04 4.55 5.46
CA LEU A 59 -12.08 3.91 4.66
C LEU A 59 -11.76 3.93 3.16
N LEU A 60 -11.01 4.94 2.68
CA LEU A 60 -10.54 4.98 1.30
C LEU A 60 -9.51 3.89 1.05
N LEU A 61 -8.53 3.76 1.95
CA LEU A 61 -7.56 2.66 1.92
C LEU A 61 -8.27 1.30 1.86
N ARG A 62 -9.26 1.11 2.74
CA ARG A 62 -10.07 -0.11 2.79
C ARG A 62 -10.82 -0.35 1.47
N GLY A 63 -11.36 0.71 0.87
CA GLY A 63 -12.00 0.65 -0.45
C GLY A 63 -11.05 0.12 -1.53
N THR A 64 -9.85 0.70 -1.62
CA THR A 64 -8.81 0.28 -2.58
C THR A 64 -8.42 -1.19 -2.40
N LEU A 65 -8.20 -1.64 -1.17
CA LEU A 65 -7.85 -3.04 -0.90
C LEU A 65 -8.98 -4.00 -1.29
N LYS A 66 -10.23 -3.63 -1.01
CA LYS A 66 -11.42 -4.42 -1.39
C LYS A 66 -11.62 -4.51 -2.90
N GLU A 67 -11.47 -3.41 -3.62
CA GLU A 67 -11.57 -3.40 -5.09
C GLU A 67 -10.57 -4.35 -5.74
N LEU A 68 -9.40 -4.54 -5.10
CA LEU A 68 -8.34 -5.42 -5.56
C LEU A 68 -8.38 -6.82 -4.91
N ASN A 69 -9.47 -7.18 -4.22
CA ASN A 69 -9.67 -8.46 -3.55
C ASN A 69 -8.54 -8.83 -2.57
N ILE A 70 -7.92 -7.85 -1.93
CA ILE A 70 -6.87 -8.08 -0.94
C ILE A 70 -7.51 -8.22 0.45
N PRO A 71 -7.35 -9.37 1.11
CA PRO A 71 -7.98 -9.62 2.39
C PRO A 71 -7.33 -8.78 3.51
N GLU A 72 -8.17 -8.15 4.33
CA GLU A 72 -7.76 -7.56 5.60
C GLU A 72 -7.51 -8.71 6.60
N GLU A 73 -6.25 -9.06 6.89
CA GLU A 73 -5.95 -9.94 8.03
C GLU A 73 -6.10 -9.11 9.32
N THR A 74 -7.27 -9.19 9.93
CA THR A 74 -7.51 -8.64 11.28
C THR A 74 -6.89 -9.61 12.28
N GLY A 75 -5.75 -9.24 12.85
CA GLY A 75 -5.08 -10.00 13.91
C GLY A 75 -5.77 -9.89 15.27
N LEU A 76 -7.06 -10.24 15.34
CA LEU A 76 -7.81 -10.46 16.59
C LEU A 76 -8.35 -11.89 16.64
#